data_AF-A0A3M1SJX4-F1
#
_entry.id   AF-A0A3M1SJX4-F1
#
_cell.length_a   1.000
_cell.length_b   1.000
_cell.length_c   1.000
_cell.angle_alpha   90.00
_cell.angle_beta   90.00
_cell.angle_gamma   90.00
#
_symmetry.space_group_name_H-M   'P 1'
#
loop_
_entity.id
_entity.type
_entity.pdbx_description
1 polymer ?
#
loop_
_entity_poly.entity_id
_entity_poly.type
_entity_poly.pdbx_seq_one_letter_code
_entity_poly.pdbx_strand_id
1 'polypeptide(L)'
;MNVLPSLRNVLFFVATVAVFGTGSDQVLSAENPSRWPEIFDRGIVALSDVEGVRVLWRLLPSDPPDTAFHVFRVEGKETLRLTEKPIEDVTYFVDRTAEKGHRYGYFVQPIVGNTKGKPSKKAFVTPTGTTAAYLSIPLRG
;
A
#
# COMPACT_ATOMS: atom_id res chain seq x y z
N MET A 1 3.10 -64.05 30.43
CA MET A 1 3.47 -65.36 29.85
C MET A 1 3.78 -65.10 28.38
N ASN A 2 5.04 -64.78 28.02
CA ASN A 2 6.10 -65.71 27.56
C ASN A 2 5.54 -66.72 26.54
N VAL A 3 6.03 -66.91 25.31
CA VAL A 3 7.43 -66.97 24.84
C VAL A 3 7.47 -66.90 23.30
N LEU A 4 8.50 -66.27 22.71
CA LEU A 4 9.01 -66.54 21.33
C LEU A 4 10.07 -67.67 21.40
N PRO A 5 10.39 -68.42 20.33
CA PRO A 5 11.54 -68.09 19.44
C PRO A 5 11.30 -68.52 17.96
N SER A 6 12.10 -68.26 16.91
CA SER A 6 13.54 -68.45 16.65
C SER A 6 13.86 -67.84 15.26
N LEU A 7 14.64 -66.75 15.18
CA LEU A 7 16.05 -66.62 14.76
C LEU A 7 16.67 -67.65 13.79
N ARG A 8 17.13 -67.16 12.62
CA ARG A 8 18.42 -67.57 12.00
C ARG A 8 19.26 -66.33 11.69
N ASN A 9 20.41 -66.27 12.36
CA ASN A 9 21.53 -65.33 12.19
C ASN A 9 22.25 -65.53 10.85
N VAL A 10 22.89 -64.49 10.30
CA VAL A 10 24.36 -64.29 10.31
C VAL A 10 24.69 -62.82 9.98
N LEU A 11 25.59 -62.24 10.77
CA LEU A 11 26.12 -60.87 10.77
C LEU A 11 27.37 -60.76 9.87
N PHE A 12 27.72 -59.56 9.36
CA PHE A 12 29.01 -58.85 9.59
C PHE A 12 29.27 -57.72 8.55
N PHE A 13 29.34 -56.49 9.07
CA PHE A 13 30.20 -55.33 8.74
C PHE A 13 30.60 -55.01 7.29
N VAL A 14 30.35 -53.76 6.85
CA VAL A 14 31.40 -52.74 6.59
C VAL A 14 30.80 -51.34 6.79
N ALA A 15 31.46 -50.52 7.62
CA ALA A 15 31.24 -49.08 7.71
C ALA A 15 32.03 -48.38 6.59
N THR A 16 31.43 -47.39 5.93
CA THR A 16 32.21 -46.38 5.20
C THR A 16 31.52 -45.03 5.33
N VAL A 17 32.15 -44.14 6.09
CA VAL A 17 31.93 -42.70 6.00
C VAL A 17 32.78 -42.21 4.84
N ALA A 18 32.15 -41.55 3.87
CA ALA A 18 32.85 -40.70 2.91
C ALA A 18 32.11 -39.37 2.86
N VAL A 19 32.66 -38.37 3.54
CA VAL A 19 32.31 -36.96 3.36
C VAL A 19 33.25 -36.41 2.29
N PHE A 20 32.71 -36.08 1.12
CA PHE A 20 33.32 -35.14 0.17
C PHE A 20 32.19 -34.36 -0.49
N GLY A 21 32.03 -33.11 -0.08
CA GLY A 21 31.05 -32.19 -0.66
C GLY A 21 31.56 -31.57 -1.96
N THR A 22 30.64 -31.29 -2.88
CA THR A 22 30.80 -30.22 -3.89
C THR A 22 29.42 -29.63 -4.22
N GLY A 23 29.30 -28.30 -4.08
CA GLY A 23 28.36 -27.49 -4.85
C GLY A 23 26.89 -27.47 -4.43
N SER A 24 26.59 -26.96 -3.23
CA SER A 24 25.29 -26.33 -3.01
C SER A 24 25.27 -24.98 -3.73
N ASP A 25 24.58 -24.87 -4.87
CA ASP A 25 24.18 -23.57 -5.42
C ASP A 25 23.07 -22.99 -4.54
N GLN A 26 23.46 -22.57 -3.33
CA GLN A 26 22.74 -21.55 -2.60
C GLN A 26 23.05 -20.25 -3.34
N VAL A 27 22.18 -19.84 -4.26
CA VAL A 27 22.14 -18.44 -4.67
C VAL A 27 21.77 -17.65 -3.42
N LEU A 28 22.79 -17.23 -2.68
CA LEU A 28 22.67 -16.27 -1.61
C LEU A 28 22.18 -14.99 -2.26
N SER A 29 20.87 -14.78 -2.26
CA SER A 29 20.30 -13.46 -2.46
C SER A 29 20.91 -12.60 -1.37
N ALA A 30 21.91 -11.80 -1.73
CA ALA A 30 22.44 -10.76 -0.87
C ALA A 30 21.30 -9.77 -0.63
N GLU A 31 20.47 -10.03 0.38
CA GLU A 31 19.62 -8.99 0.95
C GLU A 31 20.57 -7.89 1.42
N ASN A 32 20.62 -6.79 0.66
CA ASN A 32 21.44 -5.64 0.97
C ASN A 32 21.00 -5.08 2.34
N PRO A 33 21.77 -5.32 3.42
CA PRO A 33 21.32 -4.98 4.75
C PRO A 33 21.55 -3.50 4.96
N SER A 34 20.48 -2.80 5.37
CA SER A 34 20.38 -1.36 5.66
C SER A 34 20.19 -0.40 4.46
N ARG A 35 19.07 -0.57 3.74
CA ARG A 35 18.37 0.62 3.22
C ARG A 35 17.50 1.17 4.34
N TRP A 36 17.73 2.41 4.78
CA TRP A 36 16.74 3.10 5.61
C TRP A 36 15.47 3.31 4.77
N PRO A 37 14.32 2.74 5.16
CA PRO A 37 13.10 2.95 4.42
C PRO A 37 12.63 4.38 4.62
N GLU A 38 12.41 5.10 3.52
CA GLU A 38 11.69 6.37 3.57
C GLU A 38 10.23 6.09 3.94
N ILE A 39 9.70 6.79 4.94
CA ILE A 39 8.32 6.65 5.38
C ILE A 39 7.47 7.65 4.60
N PHE A 40 6.69 7.14 3.66
CA PHE A 40 5.77 7.95 2.87
C PHE A 40 4.39 8.05 3.51
N ASP A 41 3.80 9.24 3.48
CA ASP A 41 2.35 9.36 3.61
C ASP A 41 1.66 9.17 2.25
N ARG A 42 0.33 9.29 2.24
CA ARG A 42 -0.48 9.09 1.03
C ARG A 42 -0.25 10.12 -0.06
N GLY A 43 0.48 11.21 0.21
CA GLY A 43 0.77 12.26 -0.77
C GLY A 43 -0.49 12.81 -1.44
N ILE A 44 -1.59 12.94 -0.70
CA ILE A 44 -2.86 13.38 -1.29
C ILE A 44 -2.77 14.84 -1.71
N VAL A 45 -3.28 15.13 -2.91
CA VAL A 45 -3.37 16.48 -3.48
C VAL A 45 -4.79 16.69 -4.00
N ALA A 46 -5.34 17.88 -3.78
CA ALA A 46 -6.62 18.31 -4.35
C ALA A 46 -6.37 19.58 -5.18
N LEU A 47 -6.72 19.53 -6.46
CA LEU A 47 -6.49 20.60 -7.43
C LEU A 47 -7.81 21.04 -8.04
N SER A 48 -7.95 22.34 -8.29
CA SER A 48 -9.03 22.85 -9.12
C SER A 48 -8.90 22.28 -10.53
N ASP A 49 -10.03 21.86 -11.09
CA ASP A 49 -10.15 21.32 -12.45
C ASP A 49 -11.35 21.99 -13.14
N VAL A 50 -11.40 21.96 -14.47
CA VAL A 50 -12.55 22.48 -15.22
C VAL A 50 -13.84 21.70 -14.88
N GLU A 51 -13.72 20.42 -14.53
CA GLU A 51 -14.86 19.57 -14.14
C GLU A 51 -15.18 19.61 -12.63
N GLY A 52 -14.44 20.38 -11.81
CA GLY A 52 -14.64 20.43 -10.36
C GLY A 52 -13.32 20.36 -9.59
N VAL A 53 -13.16 19.36 -8.74
CA VAL A 53 -11.89 19.10 -8.02
C VAL A 53 -11.31 17.75 -8.39
N ARG A 54 -10.06 17.74 -8.84
CA ARG A 54 -9.28 16.53 -9.05
C ARG A 54 -8.49 16.20 -7.78
N VAL A 55 -8.74 15.02 -7.22
CA VAL A 55 -8.06 14.47 -6.05
C VAL A 55 -7.14 13.37 -6.53
N LEU A 56 -5.86 13.41 -6.16
CA LEU A 56 -4.86 12.40 -6.50
C LEU A 56 -4.16 11.92 -5.23
N TRP A 57 -3.76 10.65 -5.18
CA TRP A 57 -2.99 10.09 -4.07
C TRP A 57 -2.04 8.99 -4.54
N ARG A 58 -1.18 8.53 -3.64
CA ARG A 58 -0.20 7.47 -3.89
C ARG A 58 -0.71 6.10 -3.43
N LEU A 59 -0.54 5.10 -4.29
CA LEU A 59 -0.47 3.70 -3.89
C LEU A 59 0.94 3.43 -3.33
N LEU A 60 1.03 3.01 -2.08
CA LEU A 60 2.30 2.83 -1.38
C LEU A 60 2.89 1.44 -1.67
N PRO A 61 4.22 1.28 -1.67
CA PRO A 61 4.84 -0.04 -1.80
C PRO A 61 4.44 -1.03 -0.70
N SER A 62 4.03 -0.53 0.47
CA SER A 62 3.56 -1.35 1.60
C SER A 62 2.08 -1.73 1.52
N ASP A 63 1.38 -1.29 0.46
CA ASP A 63 -0.03 -1.64 0.28
C ASP A 63 -0.16 -3.04 -0.29
N PRO A 64 -1.06 -3.87 0.28
CA PRO A 64 -1.49 -5.10 -0.37
C PRO A 64 -2.01 -4.84 -1.80
N PRO A 65 -1.84 -5.79 -2.73
CA PRO A 65 -2.29 -5.64 -4.12
C PRO A 65 -3.80 -5.36 -4.27
N ASP A 66 -4.61 -5.78 -3.30
CA ASP A 66 -6.06 -5.58 -3.24
C ASP A 66 -6.48 -4.31 -2.48
N THR A 67 -5.56 -3.38 -2.25
CA THR A 67 -5.87 -2.11 -1.59
C THR A 67 -6.75 -1.23 -2.47
N ALA A 68 -7.93 -0.90 -1.96
CA ALA A 68 -8.87 0.03 -2.56
C ALA A 68 -9.01 1.31 -1.72
N PHE A 69 -9.68 2.35 -2.25
CA PHE A 69 -9.79 3.64 -1.56
C PHE A 69 -11.20 4.20 -1.58
N HIS A 70 -11.68 4.65 -0.41
CA HIS A 70 -12.79 5.60 -0.35
C HIS A 70 -12.27 7.03 -0.30
N VAL A 71 -12.96 7.93 -1.01
CA VAL A 71 -12.65 9.37 -1.04
C VAL A 71 -13.69 10.13 -0.23
N PHE A 72 -13.23 11.08 0.58
CA PHE A 72 -14.06 11.89 1.44
C PHE A 72 -13.82 13.38 1.20
N ARG A 73 -14.90 14.16 1.27
CA ARG A 73 -14.87 15.62 1.30
C ARG A 73 -15.26 16.11 2.69
N VAL A 74 -14.60 17.17 3.13
CA VAL A 74 -14.90 17.92 4.34
C VAL A 74 -15.29 19.32 3.94
N GLU A 75 -16.44 19.75 4.41
CA GLU A 75 -17.02 21.07 4.18
C GLU A 75 -17.53 21.61 5.52
N GLY A 76 -16.85 22.63 6.04
CA GLY A 76 -17.07 23.09 7.42
C GLY A 76 -16.84 21.96 8.44
N LYS A 77 -17.92 21.53 9.10
CA LYS A 77 -17.91 20.44 10.10
C LYS A 77 -18.36 19.09 9.53
N GLU A 78 -18.89 19.07 8.31
CA GLU A 78 -19.44 17.87 7.71
C GLU A 78 -18.36 17.07 6.99
N THR A 79 -18.52 15.75 6.97
CA THR A 79 -17.67 14.83 6.21
C THR A 79 -18.55 13.93 5.37
N LEU A 80 -18.39 14.03 4.06
CA LEU A 80 -19.15 13.29 3.06
C LEU A 80 -18.25 12.25 2.41
N ARG A 81 -18.70 11.00 2.32
CA ARG A 81 -18.05 9.99 1.48
C ARG A 81 -18.54 10.18 0.04
N LEU A 82 -17.62 10.41 -0.88
CA LEU A 82 -17.94 10.70 -2.28
C LEU A 82 -18.07 9.43 -3.13
N THR A 83 -17.47 8.33 -2.70
CA THR A 83 -17.50 7.07 -3.44
C THR A 83 -18.44 6.07 -2.78
N GLU A 84 -19.38 5.52 -3.55
CA GLU A 84 -20.28 4.46 -3.09
C GLU A 84 -19.53 3.15 -2.86
N LYS A 85 -18.70 2.77 -3.84
CA LYS A 85 -17.77 1.64 -3.79
C LYS A 85 -16.32 2.14 -3.68
N PRO A 86 -15.41 1.37 -3.06
CA PRO A 86 -13.99 1.68 -3.10
C PRO A 86 -13.47 1.74 -4.55
N ILE A 87 -12.49 2.61 -4.80
CA ILE A 87 -11.77 2.68 -6.07
C ILE A 87 -10.59 1.70 -6.01
N GLU A 88 -10.51 0.80 -6.98
CA GLU A 88 -9.57 -0.35 -6.99
C GLU A 88 -8.50 -0.26 -8.09
N ASP A 89 -8.79 0.47 -9.17
CA ASP A 89 -8.04 0.44 -10.43
C ASP A 89 -7.22 1.71 -10.69
N VAL A 90 -7.57 2.82 -10.03
CA VAL A 90 -6.90 4.12 -10.20
C VAL A 90 -6.67 4.82 -8.85
N THR A 91 -5.71 5.73 -8.81
CA THR A 91 -5.41 6.54 -7.62
C THR A 91 -5.75 8.02 -7.79
N TYR A 92 -6.88 8.29 -8.43
CA TYR A 92 -7.47 9.62 -8.53
C TYR A 92 -8.99 9.57 -8.48
N PHE A 93 -9.60 10.72 -8.20
CA PHE A 93 -11.05 10.93 -8.24
C PHE A 93 -11.36 12.37 -8.69
N VAL A 94 -12.48 12.58 -9.37
CA VAL A 94 -12.95 13.92 -9.75
C VAL A 94 -14.27 14.19 -9.03
N ASP A 95 -14.25 15.09 -8.06
CA ASP A 95 -15.45 15.61 -7.43
C ASP A 95 -16.07 16.69 -8.30
N ARG A 96 -17.09 16.30 -9.08
CA ARG A 96 -17.85 17.20 -9.96
C ARG A 96 -18.93 18.00 -9.24
N THR A 97 -19.14 17.73 -7.95
CA THR A 97 -20.16 18.39 -7.12
C THR A 97 -19.60 19.54 -6.29
N ALA A 98 -18.27 19.74 -6.32
CA ALA A 98 -17.61 20.81 -5.60
C ALA A 98 -17.89 22.17 -6.25
N GLU A 99 -18.40 23.11 -5.47
CA GLU A 99 -18.73 24.45 -5.96
C GLU A 99 -17.50 25.36 -6.00
N LYS A 100 -17.46 26.26 -6.98
CA LYS A 100 -16.37 27.23 -7.12
C LYS A 100 -16.38 28.21 -5.94
N GLY A 101 -15.20 28.67 -5.52
CA GLY A 101 -15.04 29.63 -4.43
C GLY A 101 -15.20 29.06 -3.02
N HIS A 102 -15.71 27.84 -2.86
CA HIS A 102 -15.86 27.17 -1.57
C HIS A 102 -14.59 26.42 -1.18
N ARG A 103 -14.19 26.49 0.11
CA ARG A 103 -13.02 25.77 0.60
C ARG A 103 -13.40 24.36 1.03
N TYR A 104 -12.77 23.37 0.42
CA TYR A 104 -12.96 21.96 0.73
C TYR A 104 -11.68 21.33 1.27
N GLY A 105 -11.82 20.35 2.15
CA GLY A 105 -10.77 19.41 2.51
C GLY A 105 -11.05 18.03 1.94
N TYR A 106 -10.06 17.34 1.40
CA TYR A 106 -10.21 15.98 0.89
C TYR A 106 -9.26 15.04 1.61
N PHE A 107 -9.70 13.82 1.87
CA PHE A 107 -8.83 12.73 2.33
C PHE A 107 -9.29 11.41 1.75
N VAL A 108 -8.39 10.43 1.72
CA VAL A 108 -8.69 9.06 1.33
C VAL A 108 -8.55 8.11 2.51
N GLN A 109 -9.35 7.05 2.53
CA GLN A 109 -9.18 5.95 3.46
C GLN A 109 -8.93 4.66 2.67
N PRO A 110 -7.76 4.01 2.85
CA PRO A 110 -7.52 2.71 2.25
C PRO A 110 -8.41 1.66 2.90
N ILE A 111 -8.83 0.67 2.12
CA ILE A 111 -9.55 -0.52 2.56
C ILE A 111 -8.94 -1.75 1.91
N VAL A 112 -8.73 -2.80 2.69
CA VAL A 112 -8.19 -4.09 2.24
C VAL A 112 -9.20 -5.16 2.66
N GLY A 113 -9.83 -5.83 1.70
CA GLY A 113 -11.03 -6.62 1.93
C GLY A 113 -12.12 -5.80 2.65
N ASN A 114 -12.45 -6.14 3.89
CA ASN A 114 -13.43 -5.41 4.70
C ASN A 114 -12.80 -4.55 5.82
N THR A 115 -11.47 -4.40 5.82
CA THR A 115 -10.72 -3.74 6.89
C THR A 115 -10.31 -2.34 6.47
N LYS A 116 -10.77 -1.33 7.22
CA LYS A 116 -10.40 0.08 7.01
C LYS A 116 -9.01 0.35 7.56
N GLY A 117 -8.14 0.93 6.74
CA GLY A 117 -6.83 1.42 7.17
C GLY A 117 -6.87 2.86 7.70
N LYS A 118 -5.68 3.39 8.02
CA LYS A 118 -5.50 4.76 8.50
C LYS A 118 -5.85 5.77 7.40
N PRO A 119 -6.74 6.76 7.66
CA PRO A 119 -6.99 7.84 6.72
C PRO A 119 -5.73 8.64 6.38
N SER A 120 -5.68 9.21 5.17
CA SER A 120 -4.65 10.17 4.79
C SER A 120 -4.76 11.46 5.61
N LYS A 121 -3.74 12.31 5.49
CA LYS A 121 -3.88 13.74 5.81
C LYS A 121 -4.95 14.37 4.91
N LYS A 122 -5.41 15.57 5.28
CA LYS A 122 -6.33 16.34 4.44
C LYS A 122 -5.56 17.21 3.45
N ALA A 123 -5.96 17.20 2.18
CA ALA A 123 -5.58 18.21 1.18
C ALA A 123 -6.67 19.26 1.07
N PHE A 124 -6.32 20.55 1.10
CA PHE A 124 -7.30 21.63 1.00
C PHE A 124 -7.21 22.34 -0.35
N VAL A 125 -8.37 22.72 -0.88
CA VAL A 125 -8.48 23.46 -2.15
C VAL A 125 -9.67 24.40 -2.11
N THR A 126 -9.56 25.52 -2.82
CA THR A 126 -10.68 26.38 -3.18
C THR A 126 -10.80 26.35 -4.71
N PRO A 127 -11.80 25.65 -5.28
CA PRO A 127 -11.89 25.48 -6.72
C PRO A 127 -12.15 26.80 -7.43
N THR A 128 -11.38 27.09 -8.48
CA THR A 128 -11.56 28.29 -9.31
C THR A 128 -12.41 27.99 -10.55
N GLY A 129 -12.61 26.71 -10.86
CA GLY A 129 -13.25 26.27 -12.10
C GLY A 129 -12.33 26.29 -13.32
N THR A 130 -11.03 26.50 -13.11
CA THR A 130 -9.97 26.32 -14.09
C THR A 130 -9.01 25.25 -13.59
N THR A 131 -8.33 24.57 -14.51
CA THR A 131 -7.32 23.57 -14.14
C THR A 131 -6.09 24.23 -13.55
N ALA A 132 -5.78 23.89 -12.30
CA ALA A 132 -4.52 24.23 -11.65
C ALA A 132 -3.53 23.07 -11.86
N ALA A 133 -2.66 23.18 -12.86
CA ALA A 133 -1.67 22.15 -13.20
C ALA A 133 -0.36 22.25 -12.38
N TYR A 134 -0.35 23.03 -11.29
CA TYR A 134 0.82 23.27 -10.46
C TYR A 134 0.45 23.60 -9.02
N LEU A 135 1.40 23.44 -8.11
CA LEU A 135 1.34 23.94 -6.73
C LEU A 135 2.35 25.08 -6.57
N SER A 136 1.88 26.26 -6.17
CA SER A 136 2.76 27.40 -5.90
C SER A 136 3.49 27.24 -4.58
N ILE A 137 4.82 27.30 -4.61
CA ILE A 137 5.67 27.41 -3.42
C ILE A 137 6.36 28.77 -3.48
N PRO A 138 5.92 29.77 -2.69
CA PRO A 138 6.55 31.08 -2.70
C PRO A 138 7.94 30.98 -2.09
N LEU A 139 8.94 31.52 -2.79
CA LEU A 139 10.31 31.58 -2.32
C LEU A 139 10.56 32.92 -1.61
N ARG A 140 11.41 32.89 -0.58
CA ARG A 140 11.99 34.09 0.02
C ARG A 140 13.49 34.06 -0.26
N GLY A 141 13.94 35.01 -1.08
CA GLY A 141 15.36 35.22 -1.36
C GLY A 141 16.07 35.92 -0.21
#